data_AF-A0A947FV44-F1
#
_entry.id   AF-A0A947FV44-F1
#
_cell.length_a   1.000
_cell.length_b   1.000
_cell.length_c   1.000
_cell.angle_alpha   90.00
_cell.angle_beta   90.00
_cell.angle_gamma   90.00
#
_symmetry.space_group_name_H-M   'P 1'
#
loop_
_entity.id
_entity.type
_entity.pdbx_description
1 polymer ?
#
loop_
_entity_poly.entity_id
_entity_poly.type
_entity_poly.pdbx_seq_one_letter_code
_entity_poly.pdbx_strand_id
1 'polypeptide(L)'
;YHVVFNPPAEEGKDDVTGEPLIQRDDDQEETVKERLKVYHDQTEPLVDFYSKEADAGNCKYVKINGIGSVDDIRDQIFNGLG
;
A
#
# COMPACT_ATOMS: atom_id res chain seq x y z
N TYR A 1 6.53 -12.33 -5.08
CA TYR A 1 7.06 -11.97 -6.41
C TYR A 1 6.17 -10.94 -7.07
N HIS A 2 6.70 -10.19 -8.02
CA HIS A 2 5.96 -9.32 -8.92
C HIS A 2 6.62 -9.36 -10.29
N VAL A 3 5.86 -9.64 -11.35
CA VAL A 3 6.38 -9.87 -12.71
C VAL A 3 7.32 -8.77 -13.24
N VAL A 4 7.07 -7.49 -12.90
CA VAL A 4 7.96 -6.36 -13.24
C VAL A 4 8.94 -5.97 -12.12
N PHE A 5 8.44 -5.65 -10.92
CA PHE A 5 9.24 -5.01 -9.87
C PHE A 5 10.05 -5.97 -8.99
N ASN A 6 9.72 -7.26 -8.98
CA ASN A 6 10.43 -8.28 -8.20
C ASN A 6 10.19 -9.68 -8.81
N PRO A 7 10.65 -9.91 -10.06
CA PRO A 7 10.40 -11.16 -10.78
C PRO A 7 11.08 -12.34 -10.07
N PRO A 8 10.52 -13.56 -10.17
CA PRO A 8 11.23 -14.76 -9.73
C PRO A 8 12.49 -14.99 -10.58
N ALA A 9 13.46 -15.75 -10.05
CA ALA A 9 14.67 -16.12 -10.76
C ALA A 9 14.36 -16.99 -12.00
N GLU A 10 13.37 -17.89 -11.87
CA GLU A 10 12.79 -18.64 -12.99
C GLU A 10 11.30 -18.28 -13.15
N GLU A 11 10.86 -18.01 -14.37
CA GLU A 11 9.47 -17.61 -14.64
C GLU A 11 8.47 -18.65 -14.13
N GLY A 12 7.52 -18.19 -13.31
CA GLY A 12 6.44 -19.02 -12.78
C GLY A 12 6.85 -19.99 -11.66
N LYS A 13 8.05 -19.88 -11.10
CA LYS A 13 8.52 -20.76 -10.02
C LYS A 13 8.96 -20.01 -8.78
N ASP A 14 8.77 -20.64 -7.62
CA ASP A 14 9.35 -20.17 -6.38
C ASP A 14 10.87 -20.39 -6.35
N ASP A 15 11.63 -19.38 -5.91
CA ASP A 15 13.10 -19.39 -5.90
C ASP A 15 13.69 -20.38 -4.88
N VAL A 16 12.91 -20.85 -3.89
CA VAL A 16 13.38 -21.74 -2.81
C VAL A 16 12.98 -23.19 -3.08
N THR A 17 11.71 -23.43 -3.43
CA THR A 17 11.15 -24.79 -3.60
C THR A 17 11.07 -25.23 -5.05
N GLY A 18 11.04 -24.29 -6.01
CA GLY A 18 10.80 -24.57 -7.42
C GLY A 18 9.34 -24.89 -7.76
N GLU A 19 8.42 -24.78 -6.79
CA GLU A 19 6.99 -25.03 -7.01
C GLU A 19 6.35 -23.94 -7.88
N PRO A 20 5.27 -24.25 -8.62
CA PRO A 20 4.59 -23.27 -9.45
C PRO A 20 4.00 -22.12 -8.63
N LEU A 21 4.30 -20.89 -9.02
CA LEU A 21 3.65 -19.70 -8.49
C LEU A 21 2.23 -19.57 -9.06
N ILE A 22 1.31 -19.07 -8.23
CA ILE A 22 -0.05 -18.73 -8.63
C ILE A 22 -0.35 -17.27 -8.33
N GLN A 23 -1.22 -16.66 -9.13
CA GLN A 23 -1.88 -15.42 -8.75
C GLN A 23 -3.01 -15.77 -7.79
N ARG A 24 -3.16 -14.99 -6.71
CA ARG A 24 -4.30 -15.17 -5.81
C ARG A 24 -5.59 -14.75 -6.50
N ASP A 25 -6.69 -15.42 -6.16
CA ASP A 25 -8.01 -15.12 -6.72
C ASP A 25 -8.46 -13.67 -6.45
N ASP A 26 -7.99 -13.04 -5.37
CA ASP A 26 -8.33 -11.67 -5.01
C ASP A 26 -7.44 -10.58 -5.63
N ASP A 27 -6.41 -10.99 -6.38
CA ASP A 27 -5.54 -10.09 -7.15
C ASP A 27 -6.02 -9.92 -8.61
N GLN A 28 -7.19 -10.45 -8.95
CA GLN A 28 -7.82 -10.24 -10.26
C GLN A 28 -8.24 -8.78 -10.44
N GLU A 29 -8.14 -8.26 -11.66
CA GLU A 29 -8.38 -6.84 -11.97
C GLU A 29 -9.75 -6.34 -11.47
N GLU A 30 -10.81 -7.12 -11.69
CA GLU A 30 -12.16 -6.76 -11.25
C GLU A 30 -12.27 -6.70 -9.72
N THR A 31 -11.63 -7.62 -9.00
CA THR A 31 -11.58 -7.59 -7.54
C THR A 31 -10.78 -6.39 -7.03
N VAL A 32 -9.68 -6.04 -7.70
CA VAL A 32 -8.88 -4.85 -7.36
C VAL A 32 -9.69 -3.57 -7.56
N LYS A 33 -10.43 -3.45 -8.68
CA LYS A 33 -11.30 -2.29 -8.96
C LYS A 33 -12.39 -2.14 -7.89
N GLU A 34 -13.06 -3.23 -7.53
CA GLU A 34 -14.11 -3.18 -6.50
C GLU A 34 -13.53 -2.79 -5.14
N ARG A 35 -12.34 -3.32 -4.78
CA ARG A 35 -11.65 -2.92 -3.55
C ARG A 35 -11.28 -1.45 -3.53
N LEU A 36 -10.81 -0.90 -4.66
CA LEU A 36 -10.52 0.54 -4.78
C LEU A 36 -11.79 1.39 -4.63
N LYS A 37 -12.91 0.97 -5.24
CA LYS A 37 -14.20 1.64 -5.06
C LYS A 37 -14.61 1.65 -3.58
N VAL A 38 -14.58 0.49 -2.92
CA VAL A 38 -14.92 0.38 -1.49
C VAL A 38 -13.99 1.22 -0.62
N TYR A 39 -12.69 1.28 -0.95
CA TYR A 39 -11.74 2.16 -0.27
C TYR A 39 -12.16 3.63 -0.36
N HIS A 40 -12.48 4.13 -1.55
CA HIS A 40 -12.95 5.51 -1.73
C HIS A 40 -14.28 5.79 -1.02
N ASP A 41 -15.22 4.84 -1.05
CA ASP A 41 -16.54 5.01 -0.45
C ASP A 41 -16.50 4.96 1.09
N GLN A 42 -15.62 4.15 1.69
CA GLN A 42 -15.69 3.81 3.12
C GLN A 42 -14.42 4.10 3.92
N THR A 43 -13.25 4.00 3.30
CA THR A 43 -11.96 4.15 3.99
C THR A 43 -11.39 5.56 3.84
N GLU A 44 -11.44 6.14 2.65
CA GLU A 44 -10.96 7.50 2.38
C GLU A 44 -11.61 8.58 3.29
N PRO A 45 -12.92 8.53 3.64
CA PRO A 45 -13.51 9.48 4.57
C PRO A 45 -12.85 9.52 5.96
N LEU A 46 -12.13 8.46 6.36
CA LEU A 46 -11.37 8.46 7.61
C LEU A 46 -10.17 9.41 7.56
N VAL A 47 -9.65 9.71 6.37
CA VAL A 47 -8.59 10.73 6.18
C VAL A 47 -9.10 12.10 6.63
N ASP A 48 -10.30 12.49 6.18
CA ASP A 48 -10.94 13.75 6.57
C ASP A 48 -11.25 13.77 8.07
N PHE A 49 -11.70 12.65 8.63
CA PHE A 49 -11.96 12.52 10.06
C PHE A 49 -10.69 12.80 10.88
N TYR A 50 -9.60 12.08 10.61
CA TYR A 50 -8.36 12.25 11.38
C TYR A 50 -7.64 13.58 11.11
N SER A 51 -7.80 14.17 9.92
CA SER A 51 -7.31 15.52 9.67
C SER A 51 -8.02 16.55 10.57
N LYS A 52 -9.34 16.45 10.72
CA LYS A 52 -10.13 17.33 11.61
C LYS A 52 -9.81 17.10 13.08
N GLU A 53 -9.60 15.86 13.50
CA GLU A 53 -9.16 15.54 14.86
C GLU A 53 -7.78 16.14 15.15
N ALA A 54 -6.88 16.19 14.18
CA ALA A 54 -5.60 16.86 14.32
C ALA A 54 -5.73 18.39 14.39
N ASP A 55 -6.62 18.99 13.59
CA ASP A 55 -6.93 20.42 13.68
C ASP A 55 -7.54 20.79 15.04
N ALA A 56 -8.31 19.87 15.65
CA ALA A 56 -8.85 19.99 17.00
C ALA A 56 -7.81 19.72 18.11
N GLY A 57 -6.60 19.27 17.76
CA GLY A 57 -5.54 18.95 18.69
C GLY A 57 -5.67 17.59 19.40
N ASN A 58 -6.58 16.73 18.94
CA ASN A 58 -6.86 15.42 19.54
C ASN A 58 -5.84 14.34 19.11
N CYS A 59 -5.19 14.52 17.96
CA CYS A 59 -4.13 13.65 17.50
C CYS A 59 -3.11 14.39 16.64
N LYS A 60 -2.04 13.69 16.26
CA LYS A 60 -1.10 14.17 15.22
C LYS A 60 -1.43 13.47 13.91
N TYR A 61 -1.65 14.26 12.87
CA TYR A 61 -1.86 13.77 11.51
C TYR A 61 -0.67 14.15 10.62
N VAL A 62 -0.17 13.17 9.86
CA VAL A 62 0.93 13.37 8.92
C VAL A 62 0.58 12.64 7.62
N LYS A 63 0.57 13.39 6.51
CA LYS A 63 0.38 12.82 5.16
C LYS A 63 1.73 12.57 4.50
N ILE A 64 1.94 11.35 4.02
CA ILE A 64 3.20 10.90 3.39
C ILE A 64 2.91 10.50 1.95
N ASN A 65 3.80 10.87 1.01
CA ASN A 65 3.70 10.40 -0.37
C ASN A 65 4.20 8.93 -0.44
N GLY A 66 3.34 8.02 -0.88
CA GLY A 66 3.64 6.59 -1.01
C GLY A 66 4.43 6.20 -2.28
N ILE A 67 4.83 7.17 -3.11
CA ILE A 67 5.58 6.94 -4.35
C ILE A 67 7.03 7.40 -4.15
N GLY A 68 7.99 6.48 -4.36
CA GLY A 68 9.42 6.78 -4.25
C GLY A 68 10.23 5.59 -3.76
N SER A 69 11.47 5.86 -3.33
CA SER A 69 12.29 4.84 -2.67
C SER A 69 11.82 4.59 -1.24
N VAL A 70 12.14 3.42 -0.69
CA VAL A 70 11.83 3.09 0.71
C VAL A 70 12.52 4.05 1.68
N ASP A 71 13.75 4.46 1.38
CA ASP A 71 14.50 5.42 2.20
C ASP A 71 13.83 6.80 2.22
N ASP A 72 13.39 7.31 1.05
CA ASP A 72 12.71 8.61 0.97
C ASP A 72 11.38 8.62 1.74
N ILE A 73 10.61 7.52 1.65
CA ILE A 73 9.34 7.38 2.36
C ILE A 73 9.59 7.26 3.87
N ARG A 74 10.59 6.48 4.29
CA ARG A 74 11.01 6.34 5.70
C ARG A 74 11.38 7.70 6.29
N ASP A 75 12.18 8.47 5.57
CA ASP A 75 12.67 9.76 6.07
C ASP A 75 11.51 10.78 6.15
N GLN A 76 10.56 10.76 5.21
CA GLN A 76 9.32 11.54 5.34
C GLN A 76 8.52 11.16 6.60
N ILE A 77 8.40 9.85 6.90
CA ILE A 77 7.70 9.39 8.11
C ILE A 77 8.41 9.90 9.37
N PHE A 78 9.74 9.74 9.48
CA PHE A 78 10.48 10.19 10.66
C PHE A 78 10.41 11.71 10.84
N ASN A 79 10.57 12.49 9.76
CA ASN A 79 10.38 13.95 9.80
C ASN A 79 8.97 14.33 10.26
N GLY A 80 7.97 13.54 9.85
CA GLY A 80 6.59 13.69 10.29
C GLY A 80 6.39 13.43 11.77
N LEU A 81 7.09 12.46 12.36
CA LEU A 81 6.97 12.10 13.78
C LEU A 81 7.64 13.12 14.71
N GLY A 82 8.68 13.81 14.24
CA GLY A 82 9.46 14.78 15.02
C GLY A 82 10.57 14.13 15.82
#